data_AF-A0A3R6PI23-F1
#
_entry.id   AF-A0A3R6PI23-F1
#
_cell.length_a   1.000
_cell.length_b   1.000
_cell.length_c   1.000
_cell.angle_alpha   90.00
_cell.angle_beta   90.00
_cell.angle_gamma   90.00
#
_symmetry.space_group_name_H-M   'P 1'
#
loop_
_entity.id
_entity.type
_entity.pdbx_description
1 polymer ?
#
loop_
_entity_poly.entity_id
_entity_poly.type
_entity_poly.pdbx_seq_one_letter_code
_entity_poly.pdbx_strand_id
1 'polypeptide(L)'
;MKKSFHTVKKAGILTAAAVLGTAALAGCGSKADTTESAAASEEATEATGEAEASDAQLVIAGGDSAGLIAAVQAAAEGMDPSKILILAPGEELAADMTEMAPYVNAADTDEQFQANLTDDFEIYLSDIMTAGNNTNNSDMAAYVSENSEEAKDWLADTLGMEYGDLAQEAGSSVARSFPAKEGNLNELAQERCLKKSKS
;
A
#
# COMPACT_ATOMS: atom_id res chain seq x y z
N MET A 1 32.05 34.62 25.22
CA MET A 1 31.89 33.18 25.51
C MET A 1 30.79 32.64 24.62
N LYS A 2 31.13 31.81 23.63
CA LYS A 2 30.19 31.23 22.66
C LYS A 2 29.49 30.05 23.33
N LYS A 3 28.16 30.05 23.43
CA LYS A 3 27.39 28.86 23.80
C LYS A 3 26.84 28.23 22.52
N SER A 4 27.44 27.12 22.13
CA SER A 4 27.01 26.28 21.02
C SER A 4 25.78 25.48 21.44
N PHE A 5 24.65 25.69 20.77
CA PHE A 5 23.51 24.79 20.87
C PHE A 5 23.66 23.72 19.79
N HIS A 6 23.84 22.47 20.21
CA HIS A 6 23.76 21.32 19.32
C HIS A 6 22.29 21.04 19.04
N THR A 7 21.85 21.28 17.81
CA THR A 7 20.54 20.81 17.31
C THR A 7 20.68 19.34 16.97
N VAL A 8 20.02 18.48 17.75
CA VAL A 8 19.87 17.05 17.42
C VAL A 8 18.88 16.97 16.25
N LYS A 9 19.37 16.64 15.06
CA LYS A 9 18.52 16.24 13.93
C LYS A 9 17.87 14.91 14.29
N LYS A 10 16.55 14.89 14.52
CA LYS A 10 15.78 13.65 14.50
C LYS A 10 15.74 13.17 13.04
N ALA A 11 16.38 12.04 12.78
CA ALA A 11 16.24 11.31 11.54
C ALA A 11 14.81 10.76 11.48
N GLY A 12 14.03 11.17 10.48
CA GLY A 12 12.75 10.53 10.15
C GLY A 12 13.03 9.13 9.63
N ILE A 13 12.34 8.15 10.21
CA ILE A 13 12.34 6.76 9.75
C ILE A 13 11.41 6.71 8.54
N LEU A 14 11.94 6.34 7.37
CA LEU A 14 11.12 5.94 6.22
C LEU A 14 10.51 4.57 6.55
N THR A 15 9.19 4.49 6.63
CA THR A 15 8.47 3.21 6.68
C THR A 15 7.39 3.22 5.61
N ALA A 16 7.70 2.67 4.44
CA ALA A 16 6.70 2.28 3.46
C ALA A 16 6.29 0.83 3.76
N ALA A 17 5.13 0.65 4.39
CA ALA A 17 4.49 -0.65 4.54
C ALA A 17 3.05 -0.55 4.05
N ALA A 18 2.86 -0.71 2.74
CA ALA A 18 1.55 -1.03 2.17
C ALA A 18 1.42 -2.55 2.15
N VAL A 19 0.66 -3.11 3.09
CA VAL A 19 0.28 -4.53 3.10
C VAL A 19 -1.23 -4.61 2.88
N LEU A 20 -1.63 -4.93 1.65
CA LEU A 20 -3.02 -5.25 1.32
C LEU A 20 -3.18 -6.78 1.37
N GLY A 21 -4.02 -7.25 2.30
CA GLY A 21 -4.27 -8.67 2.52
C GLY A 21 -5.18 -9.26 1.45
N THR A 22 -4.66 -10.17 0.64
CA THR A 22 -5.47 -11.06 -0.20
C THR A 22 -5.77 -12.35 0.56
N ALA A 23 -7.00 -12.54 1.03
CA ALA A 23 -7.48 -13.80 1.58
C ALA A 23 -8.05 -14.67 0.45
N ALA A 24 -7.20 -15.47 -0.22
CA ALA A 24 -7.64 -16.52 -1.13
C ALA A 24 -7.83 -17.83 -0.35
N LEU A 25 -9.08 -18.13 0.04
CA LEU A 25 -9.47 -19.44 0.57
C LEU A 25 -9.76 -20.40 -0.58
N ALA A 26 -8.75 -21.19 -0.98
CA ALA A 26 -8.94 -22.38 -1.80
C ALA A 26 -8.32 -23.59 -1.09
N GLY A 27 -9.14 -24.31 -0.35
CA GLY A 27 -8.78 -25.62 0.20
C GLY A 27 -9.11 -26.74 -0.78
N CYS A 28 -8.18 -27.67 -1.00
CA CYS A 28 -8.39 -29.12 -0.82
C CYS A 28 -7.12 -29.94 -1.15
N GLY A 29 -6.73 -30.83 -0.22
CA GLY A 29 -6.26 -32.19 -0.57
C GLY A 29 -4.76 -32.49 -0.59
N SER A 30 -4.28 -33.22 0.43
CA SER A 30 -2.95 -33.82 0.53
C SER A 30 -2.63 -34.88 -0.55
N LYS A 31 -1.38 -34.89 -1.04
CA LYS A 31 -0.45 -36.05 -1.03
C LYS A 31 0.93 -35.66 -1.58
N ALA A 32 1.97 -36.06 -0.86
CA ALA A 32 3.36 -36.04 -1.30
C ALA A 32 3.60 -37.11 -2.38
N ASP A 33 4.44 -36.82 -3.38
CA ASP A 33 5.67 -37.58 -3.62
C ASP A 33 6.61 -36.85 -4.60
N THR A 34 7.86 -37.25 -4.52
CA THR A 34 9.08 -36.62 -5.04
C THR A 34 9.39 -37.17 -6.44
N THR A 35 9.64 -36.35 -7.46
CA THR A 35 10.61 -36.70 -8.54
C THR A 35 11.14 -35.48 -9.30
N GLU A 36 12.45 -35.52 -9.45
CA GLU A 36 13.45 -34.77 -10.21
C GLU A 36 13.07 -34.34 -11.65
N SER A 37 13.51 -33.13 -12.05
CA SER A 37 14.45 -32.91 -13.18
C SER A 37 14.12 -31.73 -14.10
N ALA A 38 15.23 -31.12 -14.54
CA ALA A 38 15.47 -30.43 -15.80
C ALA A 38 15.09 -28.94 -15.93
N ALA A 39 16.16 -28.14 -15.80
CA ALA A 39 16.46 -26.93 -16.54
C ALA A 39 15.62 -26.65 -17.79
N ALA A 40 15.08 -25.44 -17.85
CA ALA A 40 14.84 -24.72 -19.09
C ALA A 40 15.50 -23.34 -18.95
N SER A 41 16.58 -23.17 -19.71
CA SER A 41 17.15 -21.89 -20.08
C SER A 41 16.14 -21.15 -20.94
N GLU A 42 15.69 -19.98 -20.52
CA GLU A 42 15.16 -18.97 -21.44
C GLU A 42 16.00 -17.70 -21.32
N GLU A 43 16.53 -17.30 -22.47
CA GLU A 43 17.30 -16.08 -22.65
C GLU A 43 16.50 -14.88 -22.17
N ALA A 44 17.06 -14.15 -21.20
CA ALA A 44 16.67 -12.78 -20.93
C ALA A 44 16.98 -11.97 -22.19
N THR A 45 15.98 -11.74 -23.01
CA THR A 45 16.02 -10.68 -24.01
C THR A 45 15.93 -9.37 -23.24
N GLU A 46 17.06 -8.66 -23.15
CA GLU A 46 17.11 -7.32 -22.57
C GLU A 46 16.19 -6.39 -23.38
N ALA A 47 15.05 -6.05 -22.79
CA ALA A 47 14.30 -4.89 -23.19
C ALA A 47 15.14 -3.66 -22.83
N THR A 48 15.82 -3.12 -23.85
CA THR A 48 16.57 -1.87 -23.80
C THR A 48 15.59 -0.71 -23.72
N GLY A 49 15.13 -0.44 -22.51
CA GLY A 49 14.64 0.86 -22.09
C GLY A 49 15.65 1.46 -21.12
N GLU A 50 16.76 2.00 -21.64
CA GLU A 50 17.62 2.89 -20.86
C GLU A 50 16.84 4.18 -20.60
N ALA A 51 15.97 4.16 -19.59
CA ALA A 51 15.88 5.33 -18.74
C ALA A 51 17.27 5.47 -18.11
N GLU A 52 17.96 6.57 -18.38
CA GLU A 52 19.23 6.94 -17.75
C GLU A 52 19.07 6.82 -16.22
N ALA A 53 19.43 5.65 -15.68
CA ALA A 53 19.38 5.33 -14.26
C ALA A 53 20.40 6.15 -13.45
N SER A 54 21.18 7.00 -14.12
CA SER A 54 22.34 7.69 -13.56
C SER A 54 21.97 8.72 -12.49
N ASP A 55 20.71 9.19 -12.47
CA ASP A 55 20.30 10.32 -11.66
C ASP A 55 19.15 10.04 -10.67
N ALA A 56 18.59 8.83 -10.68
CA ALA A 56 17.52 8.45 -9.76
C ALA A 56 18.03 8.31 -8.32
N GLN A 57 17.26 8.84 -7.36
CA GLN A 57 17.55 8.74 -5.92
C GLN A 57 16.69 7.68 -5.23
N LEU A 58 15.53 7.38 -5.80
CA LEU A 58 14.63 6.33 -5.35
C LEU A 58 14.28 5.43 -6.54
N VAL A 59 14.51 4.13 -6.37
CA VAL A 59 14.09 3.09 -7.32
C VAL A 59 13.02 2.23 -6.66
N ILE A 60 11.85 2.15 -7.28
CA ILE A 60 10.70 1.36 -6.84
C ILE A 60 10.58 0.17 -7.78
N ALA A 61 10.79 -1.04 -7.26
CA ALA A 61 10.61 -2.27 -8.01
C ALA A 61 9.15 -2.75 -7.88
N GLY A 62 8.30 -2.35 -8.83
CA GLY A 62 6.88 -2.64 -8.85
C GLY A 62 6.08 -1.43 -9.32
N GLY A 63 5.38 -1.57 -10.45
CA GLY A 63 4.39 -0.59 -10.92
C GLY A 63 2.98 -0.84 -10.39
N ASP A 64 2.90 -1.53 -9.24
CA ASP A 64 1.63 -1.88 -8.61
C ASP A 64 1.11 -0.75 -7.67
N SER A 65 0.03 -0.98 -6.92
CA SER A 65 -0.63 0.10 -6.18
C SER A 65 0.26 0.57 -5.03
N ALA A 66 0.95 -0.36 -4.39
CA ALA A 66 1.96 -0.07 -3.40
C ALA A 66 3.12 0.75 -3.99
N GLY A 67 3.63 0.36 -5.16
CA GLY A 67 4.69 1.09 -5.86
C GLY A 67 4.29 2.50 -6.26
N LEU A 68 3.08 2.67 -6.80
CA LEU A 68 2.54 3.99 -7.16
C LEU A 68 2.33 4.86 -5.92
N ILE A 69 1.76 4.31 -4.84
CA ILE A 69 1.56 5.05 -3.58
C ILE A 69 2.90 5.43 -2.95
N ALA A 70 3.90 4.55 -3.00
CA ALA A 70 5.25 4.87 -2.54
C ALA A 70 5.87 6.03 -3.33
N ALA A 71 5.68 6.05 -4.65
CA ALA A 71 6.14 7.16 -5.49
C ALA A 71 5.42 8.47 -5.16
N VAL A 72 4.10 8.43 -4.99
CA VAL A 72 3.30 9.60 -4.60
C VAL A 72 3.73 10.11 -3.23
N GLN A 73 3.92 9.22 -2.25
CA GLN A 73 4.35 9.56 -0.91
C GLN A 73 5.71 10.25 -0.92
N ALA A 74 6.71 9.67 -1.59
CA ALA A 74 8.03 10.27 -1.71
C ALA A 74 7.95 11.69 -2.33
N ALA A 75 7.13 11.85 -3.37
CA ALA A 75 6.90 13.15 -3.99
C ALA A 75 6.10 14.14 -3.11
N ALA A 76 5.23 13.65 -2.22
CA ALA A 76 4.50 14.45 -1.25
C ALA A 76 5.41 14.92 -0.10
N GLU A 77 6.41 14.11 0.26
CA GLU A 77 7.46 14.44 1.24
C GLU A 77 8.55 15.37 0.67
N GLY A 78 8.41 15.81 -0.59
CA GLY A 78 9.28 16.81 -1.22
C GLY A 78 10.43 16.22 -2.05
N MET A 79 10.45 14.91 -2.29
CA MET A 79 11.35 14.34 -3.30
C MET A 79 10.94 14.86 -4.68
N ASP A 80 11.94 15.24 -5.47
CA ASP A 80 11.72 15.60 -6.87
C ASP A 80 11.21 14.35 -7.63
N PRO A 81 10.01 14.39 -8.24
CA PRO A 81 9.46 13.26 -8.97
C PRO A 81 10.38 12.75 -10.09
N SER A 82 11.20 13.61 -10.69
CA SER A 82 12.17 13.21 -11.73
C SER A 82 13.31 12.32 -11.20
N LYS A 83 13.47 12.26 -9.87
CA LYS A 83 14.44 11.42 -9.16
C LYS A 83 13.85 10.09 -8.69
N ILE A 84 12.59 9.81 -9.01
CA ILE A 84 11.90 8.56 -8.69
C ILE A 84 11.79 7.72 -9.97
N LEU A 85 12.34 6.51 -9.94
CA LEU A 85 12.25 5.53 -11.02
C LEU A 85 11.37 4.36 -10.58
N ILE A 86 10.28 4.11 -11.29
CA ILE A 86 9.43 2.94 -11.08
C ILE A 86 9.76 1.90 -12.17
N LEU A 87 10.15 0.70 -11.74
CA LEU A 87 10.40 -0.44 -12.61
C LEU A 87 9.18 -1.35 -12.59
N ALA A 88 8.58 -1.59 -13.75
CA ALA A 88 7.46 -2.52 -13.91
C ALA A 88 7.79 -3.53 -15.02
N PRO A 89 7.36 -4.81 -14.88
CA PRO A 89 7.63 -5.85 -15.87
C PRO A 89 6.86 -5.68 -17.20
N GLY A 90 5.99 -4.67 -17.33
CA GLY A 90 5.20 -4.39 -18.53
C GLY A 90 5.17 -2.91 -18.89
N GLU A 91 4.59 -2.60 -20.06
CA GLU A 91 4.51 -1.22 -20.60
C GLU A 91 3.51 -0.33 -19.84
N GLU A 92 2.56 -0.93 -19.14
CA GLU A 92 1.50 -0.24 -18.41
C GLU A 92 1.67 -0.41 -16.90
N LEU A 93 1.79 0.72 -16.20
CA LEU A 93 1.66 0.76 -14.73
C LEU A 93 0.22 0.40 -14.39
N ALA A 94 0.00 -0.40 -13.35
CA ALA A 94 -1.34 -0.88 -12.97
C ALA A 94 -2.09 -1.81 -13.93
N ALA A 95 -1.41 -2.46 -14.87
CA ALA A 95 -2.04 -3.37 -15.83
C ALA A 95 -2.88 -4.52 -15.19
N ASP A 96 -2.45 -5.08 -14.05
CA ASP A 96 -3.08 -6.26 -13.42
C ASP A 96 -3.97 -5.91 -12.20
N MET A 97 -4.48 -4.69 -12.10
CA MET A 97 -5.09 -4.18 -10.86
C MET A 97 -6.61 -4.29 -10.73
N THR A 98 -7.28 -5.03 -11.60
CA THR A 98 -8.74 -5.21 -11.59
C THR A 98 -9.29 -5.92 -10.34
N GLU A 99 -8.42 -6.53 -9.52
CA GLU A 99 -8.81 -7.37 -8.37
C GLU A 99 -8.70 -6.69 -7.00
N MET A 100 -8.36 -5.40 -6.93
CA MET A 100 -8.28 -4.70 -5.63
C MET A 100 -9.66 -4.48 -5.02
N ALA A 101 -9.75 -4.69 -3.71
CA ALA A 101 -10.96 -4.38 -2.95
C ALA A 101 -11.30 -2.88 -3.11
N PRO A 102 -12.56 -2.53 -3.39
CA PRO A 102 -12.95 -1.15 -3.68
C PRO A 102 -13.10 -0.30 -2.40
N TYR A 103 -12.39 -0.64 -1.32
CA TYR A 103 -12.51 -0.01 -0.01
C TYR A 103 -11.17 -0.01 0.75
N VAL A 104 -11.06 0.90 1.71
CA VAL A 104 -9.98 0.94 2.70
C VAL A 104 -10.58 0.66 4.08
N ASN A 105 -9.91 -0.13 4.89
CA ASN A 105 -10.32 -0.33 6.28
C ASN A 105 -9.60 0.68 7.18
N ALA A 106 -10.34 1.35 8.07
CA ALA A 106 -9.79 2.22 9.10
C ALA A 106 -10.59 2.10 10.40
N ALA A 107 -9.87 2.05 11.52
CA ALA A 107 -10.45 1.94 12.86
C ALA A 107 -10.17 3.21 13.68
N ASP A 108 -10.92 3.38 14.78
CA ASP A 108 -10.85 4.55 15.68
C ASP A 108 -11.18 5.89 14.99
N THR A 109 -12.09 5.86 14.00
CA THR A 109 -12.43 7.03 13.18
C THR A 109 -13.59 7.85 13.72
N ASP A 110 -13.60 9.16 13.42
CA ASP A 110 -14.73 10.05 13.71
C ASP A 110 -16.05 9.56 13.08
N GLU A 111 -16.02 9.00 11.88
CA GLU A 111 -17.22 8.47 11.21
C GLU A 111 -17.81 7.26 11.96
N GLN A 112 -16.97 6.39 12.51
CA GLN A 112 -17.42 5.29 13.37
C GLN A 112 -18.04 5.82 14.66
N PHE A 113 -17.42 6.83 15.29
CA PHE A 113 -17.97 7.47 16.48
C PHE A 113 -19.34 8.09 16.21
N GLN A 114 -19.50 8.80 15.10
CA GLN A 114 -20.78 9.40 14.67
C GLN A 114 -21.85 8.35 14.36
N ALA A 115 -21.45 7.18 13.88
CA ALA A 115 -22.31 6.03 13.66
C ALA A 115 -22.65 5.27 14.96
N ASN A 116 -22.17 5.70 16.12
CA ASN A 116 -22.28 5.00 17.42
C ASN A 116 -21.66 3.60 17.40
N LEU A 117 -20.58 3.42 16.64
CA LEU A 117 -19.79 2.20 16.60
C LEU A 117 -18.64 2.33 17.60
N THR A 118 -18.35 1.23 18.31
CA THR A 118 -17.17 1.11 19.15
C THR A 118 -16.17 0.21 18.42
N ASP A 119 -15.19 0.83 17.78
CA ASP A 119 -14.06 0.18 17.14
C ASP A 119 -12.78 0.84 17.63
N ASP A 120 -11.68 0.12 17.59
CA ASP A 120 -10.34 0.63 17.90
C ASP A 120 -9.29 -0.23 17.17
N PHE A 121 -8.02 0.17 17.25
CA PHE A 121 -6.94 -0.56 16.60
C PHE A 121 -6.74 -1.97 17.17
N GLU A 122 -7.10 -2.25 18.44
CA GLU A 122 -6.96 -3.58 19.03
C GLU A 122 -8.01 -4.56 18.48
N ILE A 123 -9.25 -4.10 18.31
CA ILE A 123 -10.33 -4.85 17.67
C ILE A 123 -9.95 -5.12 16.20
N TYR A 124 -9.46 -4.11 15.49
CA TYR A 124 -9.04 -4.29 14.10
C TYR A 124 -7.84 -5.23 13.97
N LEU A 125 -6.83 -5.12 14.84
CA LEU A 125 -5.71 -6.05 14.90
C LEU A 125 -6.18 -7.50 15.14
N SER A 126 -7.09 -7.70 16.09
CA SER A 126 -7.66 -9.01 16.39
C SER A 126 -8.36 -9.62 15.17
N ASP A 127 -9.11 -8.82 14.41
CA ASP A 127 -9.77 -9.27 13.18
C ASP A 127 -8.75 -9.64 12.09
N ILE A 128 -7.69 -8.83 11.88
CA ILE A 128 -6.60 -9.13 10.94
C ILE A 128 -5.92 -10.46 11.28
N MET A 129 -5.55 -10.63 12.55
CA MET A 129 -4.88 -11.84 13.03
C MET A 129 -5.79 -13.06 12.91
N THR A 130 -7.08 -12.92 13.23
CA THR A 130 -8.05 -14.01 13.11
C THR A 130 -8.25 -14.42 11.65
N ALA A 131 -8.40 -13.46 10.75
CA ALA A 131 -8.58 -13.71 9.31
C ALA A 131 -7.36 -14.41 8.68
N GLY A 132 -6.15 -14.11 9.15
CA GLY A 132 -4.93 -14.81 8.73
C GLY A 132 -4.60 -16.06 9.53
N ASN A 133 -5.56 -16.65 10.26
CA ASN A 133 -5.37 -17.83 11.10
C ASN A 133 -4.21 -17.70 12.11
N ASN A 134 -3.96 -16.48 12.59
CA ASN A 134 -2.85 -16.11 13.47
C ASN A 134 -1.45 -16.44 12.90
N THR A 135 -1.32 -16.44 11.57
CA THR A 135 -0.04 -16.68 10.88
C THR A 135 0.58 -15.41 10.30
N ASN A 136 -0.12 -14.27 10.41
CA ASN A 136 0.40 -12.97 10.03
C ASN A 136 1.63 -12.60 10.86
N ASN A 137 2.49 -11.75 10.30
CA ASN A 137 3.48 -11.05 11.11
C ASN A 137 2.74 -10.04 12.02
N SER A 138 2.85 -10.22 13.34
CA SER A 138 2.10 -9.42 14.33
C SER A 138 2.48 -7.95 14.29
N ASP A 139 3.76 -7.63 14.10
CA ASP A 139 4.24 -6.25 14.11
C ASP A 139 3.73 -5.50 12.88
N MET A 140 3.66 -6.18 11.74
CA MET A 140 3.08 -5.62 10.52
C MET A 140 1.56 -5.47 10.63
N ALA A 141 0.86 -6.43 11.23
CA ALA A 141 -0.57 -6.34 11.45
C ALA A 141 -0.90 -5.18 12.42
N ALA A 142 -0.13 -5.03 13.50
CA ALA A 142 -0.26 -3.93 14.45
C ALA A 142 -0.02 -2.59 13.76
N TYR A 143 1.03 -2.49 12.93
CA TYR A 143 1.30 -1.28 12.16
C TYR A 143 0.14 -0.91 11.24
N VAL A 144 -0.45 -1.89 10.53
CA VAL A 144 -1.63 -1.65 9.68
C VAL A 144 -2.81 -1.12 10.50
N SER A 145 -3.13 -1.74 11.65
CA SER A 145 -4.27 -1.30 12.46
C SER A 145 -4.06 0.09 13.08
N GLU A 146 -2.86 0.35 13.62
CA GLU A 146 -2.55 1.58 14.35
C GLU A 146 -2.49 2.81 13.43
N ASN A 147 -2.09 2.64 12.17
CA ASN A 147 -1.93 3.75 11.21
C ASN A 147 -3.10 3.87 10.23
N SER A 148 -4.18 3.12 10.46
CA SER A 148 -5.26 2.96 9.47
C SER A 148 -6.08 4.23 9.25
N GLU A 149 -6.39 4.99 10.32
CA GLU A 149 -7.06 6.29 10.21
C GLU A 149 -6.17 7.32 9.48
N GLU A 150 -4.91 7.45 9.89
CA GLU A 150 -3.97 8.39 9.24
C GLU A 150 -3.79 8.05 7.75
N ALA A 151 -3.73 6.76 7.40
CA ALA A 151 -3.65 6.32 6.02
C ALA A 151 -4.91 6.69 5.22
N LYS A 152 -6.11 6.49 5.79
CA LYS A 152 -7.38 6.91 5.17
C LYS A 152 -7.37 8.42 4.90
N ASP A 153 -7.05 9.23 5.90
CA ASP A 153 -7.06 10.68 5.77
C ASP A 153 -6.01 11.16 4.75
N TRP A 154 -4.83 10.53 4.73
CA TRP A 154 -3.81 10.82 3.72
C TRP A 154 -4.28 10.54 2.30
N LEU A 155 -5.03 9.46 2.07
CA LEU A 155 -5.60 9.14 0.76
C LEU A 155 -6.63 10.19 0.33
N ALA A 156 -7.49 10.65 1.24
CA ALA A 156 -8.42 11.73 0.97
C ALA A 156 -7.68 13.04 0.63
N ASP A 157 -6.76 13.46 1.49
CA ASP A 157 -6.07 14.76 1.36
C ASP A 157 -5.10 14.80 0.17
N THR A 158 -4.35 13.71 -0.04
CA THR A 158 -3.29 13.66 -1.04
C THR A 158 -3.79 13.23 -2.40
N LEU A 159 -4.69 12.25 -2.47
CA LEU A 159 -5.17 11.74 -3.76
C LEU A 159 -6.51 12.35 -4.15
N GLY A 160 -7.28 12.89 -3.20
CA GLY A 160 -8.66 13.34 -3.43
C GLY A 160 -9.64 12.17 -3.39
N MET A 161 -9.34 11.10 -2.64
CA MET A 161 -10.24 9.97 -2.48
C MET A 161 -11.49 10.42 -1.72
N GLU A 162 -12.66 10.23 -2.33
CA GLU A 162 -13.94 10.38 -1.64
C GLU A 162 -14.46 9.02 -1.20
N TYR A 163 -14.92 8.94 0.05
CA TYR A 163 -15.48 7.72 0.62
C TYR A 163 -17.00 7.69 0.51
N GLY A 164 -17.52 6.50 0.23
CA GLY A 164 -18.94 6.18 0.30
C GLY A 164 -19.38 5.85 1.72
N ASP A 165 -20.57 5.26 1.84
CA ASP A 165 -21.13 4.90 3.14
C ASP A 165 -20.30 3.81 3.84
N LEU A 166 -20.06 4.01 5.13
CA LEU A 166 -19.35 3.07 6.00
C LEU A 166 -20.01 1.69 5.96
N ALA A 167 -19.22 0.66 5.67
CA ALA A 167 -19.66 -0.72 5.51
C ALA A 167 -18.95 -1.67 6.49
N GLN A 168 -19.57 -2.84 6.70
CA GLN A 168 -18.97 -3.96 7.41
C GLN A 168 -18.71 -5.11 6.45
N GLU A 169 -17.45 -5.34 6.13
CA GLU A 169 -17.03 -6.43 5.26
C GLU A 169 -16.81 -7.73 6.03
N ALA A 170 -16.83 -8.86 5.31
CA ALA A 170 -16.63 -10.18 5.90
C ALA A 170 -15.28 -10.27 6.65
N GLY A 171 -15.30 -10.86 7.85
CA GLY A 171 -14.13 -10.95 8.71
C GLY A 171 -13.92 -9.74 9.63
N SER A 172 -14.71 -8.67 9.49
CA SER A 172 -14.71 -7.55 10.42
C SER A 172 -15.76 -7.72 11.51
N SER A 173 -15.36 -7.50 12.77
CA SER A 173 -16.24 -7.46 13.93
C SER A 173 -17.13 -6.22 13.96
N VAL A 174 -16.65 -5.11 13.40
CA VAL A 174 -17.34 -3.81 13.36
C VAL A 174 -17.26 -3.22 11.95
N ALA A 175 -18.24 -2.40 11.57
CA ALA A 175 -18.18 -1.60 10.35
C ALA A 175 -16.97 -0.66 10.37
N ARG A 176 -16.06 -0.84 9.40
CA ARG A 176 -14.79 -0.10 9.28
C ARG A 176 -14.30 0.05 7.84
N SER A 177 -15.07 -0.45 6.89
CA SER A 177 -14.72 -0.45 5.47
C SER A 177 -15.27 0.82 4.85
N PHE A 178 -14.40 1.62 4.26
CA PHE A 178 -14.70 2.88 3.58
C PHE A 178 -14.58 2.66 2.07
N PRO A 179 -15.69 2.40 1.35
CA PRO A 179 -15.67 2.21 -0.09
C PRO A 179 -15.27 3.49 -0.80
N ALA A 180 -14.57 3.39 -1.93
CA ALA A 180 -14.39 4.53 -2.82
C ALA A 180 -15.76 4.91 -3.43
N LYS A 181 -16.13 6.19 -3.35
CA LYS A 181 -17.41 6.69 -3.86
C LYS A 181 -17.43 6.73 -5.39
N GLU A 182 -16.33 7.18 -5.99
CA GLU A 182 -16.10 7.19 -7.43
C GLU A 182 -14.63 6.85 -7.71
N GLY A 183 -14.39 6.19 -8.86
CA GLY A 183 -13.05 5.71 -9.24
C GLY A 183 -12.53 4.62 -8.31
N ASN A 184 -11.24 4.33 -8.43
CA ASN A 184 -10.52 3.45 -7.51
C ASN A 184 -9.17 4.06 -7.12
N LEU A 185 -8.55 3.53 -6.05
CA LEU A 185 -7.25 4.00 -5.55
C LEU A 185 -6.18 4.06 -6.65
N ASN A 186 -6.21 3.10 -7.57
CA ASN A 186 -5.18 2.92 -8.58
C ASN A 186 -5.25 4.02 -9.64
N GLU A 187 -6.44 4.33 -10.13
CA GLU A 187 -6.68 5.44 -11.06
C GLU A 187 -6.20 6.76 -10.46
N LEU A 188 -6.54 7.02 -9.19
CA LEU A 188 -6.12 8.22 -8.49
C LEU A 188 -4.58 8.28 -8.34
N ALA A 189 -3.94 7.18 -7.97
CA ALA A 189 -2.48 7.11 -7.83
C ALA A 189 -1.77 7.29 -9.19
N GLN A 190 -2.25 6.63 -10.25
CA GLN A 190 -1.74 6.80 -11.61
C GLN A 190 -1.88 8.25 -12.09
N GLU A 191 -3.05 8.86 -11.92
CA GLU A 191 -3.28 10.24 -12.32
C GLU A 191 -2.32 11.20 -11.61
N ARG A 192 -2.07 10.99 -10.31
CA ARG A 192 -1.13 11.83 -9.55
C ARG A 192 0.31 11.66 -10.02
N CYS A 193 0.74 10.44 -10.31
CA CYS A 193 2.06 10.19 -10.90
C CYS A 193 2.19 10.85 -12.30
N LEU A 194 1.19 10.69 -13.16
CA LEU A 194 1.21 11.22 -14.54
C LEU A 194 1.09 12.75 -14.61
N LYS A 195 0.29 13.38 -13.74
CA LYS A 195 0.15 14.85 -13.69
C LYS A 195 1.46 15.53 -13.27
N LYS A 196 2.22 14.95 -12.33
CA LYS A 196 3.51 15.52 -11.90
C LYS A 196 4.66 15.34 -12.90
N SER A 197 4.58 14.37 -13.82
CA SER A 197 5.59 14.19 -14.87
C SER A 197 5.53 15.25 -15.98
N LYS A 198 4.42 16.00 -16.12
CA LYS A 198 4.20 16.97 -17.20
C LYS A 198 4.36 18.44 -16.80
N SER A 199 4.81 18.73 -15.58
CA SER A 199 5.06 20.10 -15.10
C SER A 199 6.54 20.39 -14.96
#